data_AF-A0A011Q463-F1
#
_entry.id   AF-A0A011Q463-F1
#
_cell.length_a   1.000
_cell.length_b   1.000
_cell.length_c   1.000
_cell.angle_alpha   90.00
_cell.angle_beta   90.00
_cell.angle_gamma   90.00
#
_symmetry.space_group_name_H-M   'P 1'
#
loop_
_entity.id
_entity.type
_entity.pdbx_description
1 polymer ?
#
loop_
_entity_poly.entity_id
_entity_poly.type
_entity_poly.pdbx_seq_one_letter_code
_entity_poly.pdbx_strand_id
1 'polypeptide(L)'
;MVGRYILTSRIFDLLQTIPRGAGNEIQLTDGIAALLNEEQVLAYEFSGRRHDCGSKFGYLVATVEYGARHPELGEQFQAYLRTNSYRLNDIAPAKPALSATSVTAATIEDDPLDRLGLSS
;
A
#
# COMPACT_ATOMS: atom_id res chain seq x y z
N MET A 1 -2.10 3.68 -1.10
CA MET A 1 -2.99 4.10 0.04
C MET A 1 -4.43 4.41 -0.39
N VAL A 2 -5.46 3.90 0.32
CA VAL A 2 -6.89 4.22 0.04
C VAL A 2 -7.21 5.47 0.85
N GLY A 3 -7.66 6.53 0.16
CA GLY A 3 -7.86 7.85 0.77
C GLY A 3 -9.24 8.42 0.45
N ARG A 4 -10.29 7.58 0.55
CA ARG A 4 -11.68 8.00 0.31
C ARG A 4 -12.46 7.84 1.60
N TYR A 5 -13.02 8.95 2.07
CA TYR A 5 -13.76 9.01 3.32
C TYR A 5 -14.99 9.89 3.14
N ILE A 6 -16.11 9.48 3.73
CA ILE A 6 -17.28 10.32 3.95
C ILE A 6 -17.42 10.38 5.47
N LEU A 7 -17.11 11.54 6.04
CA LEU A 7 -17.04 11.73 7.49
C LEU A 7 -18.07 12.78 7.90
N THR A 8 -18.68 12.57 9.06
CA THR A 8 -19.55 13.57 9.68
C THR A 8 -18.72 14.79 10.09
N SER A 9 -19.36 15.95 10.27
CA SER A 9 -18.67 17.18 10.70
C SER A 9 -17.96 17.03 12.05
N ARG A 10 -18.37 16.07 12.89
CA ARG A 10 -17.78 15.81 14.19
C ARG A 10 -16.28 15.54 14.14
N ILE A 11 -15.77 15.04 13.00
CA ILE A 11 -14.35 14.81 12.79
C ILE A 11 -13.50 16.07 13.01
N PHE A 12 -14.01 17.27 12.70
CA PHE A 12 -13.23 18.50 12.82
C PHE A 12 -12.95 18.88 14.27
N ASP A 13 -13.91 18.66 15.18
CA ASP A 13 -13.73 18.92 16.60
C ASP A 13 -12.69 17.96 17.20
N LEU A 14 -12.76 16.68 16.81
CA LEU A 14 -11.82 15.66 17.26
C LEU A 14 -10.40 15.99 16.80
N LEU A 15 -10.22 16.34 15.53
CA LEU A 15 -8.91 16.69 14.97
C LEU A 15 -8.25 17.91 15.65
N GLN A 16 -9.03 18.84 16.22
CA GLN A 16 -8.48 19.97 16.97
C GLN A 16 -7.85 19.57 18.31
N THR A 17 -8.35 18.50 18.91
CA THR A 17 -7.94 18.05 20.26
C THR A 17 -6.86 16.97 20.22
N ILE A 18 -6.71 16.27 19.10
CA ILE A 18 -5.80 15.13 18.98
C ILE A 18 -4.34 15.61 18.94
N PRO A 19 -3.44 14.98 19.72
CA PRO A 19 -2.02 15.30 19.69
C PRO A 19 -1.39 14.88 18.35
N ARG A 20 -0.26 15.50 18.01
CA ARG A 20 0.51 15.14 16.81
C ARG A 20 1.06 13.71 16.93
N GLY A 21 0.86 12.92 15.89
CA GLY A 21 1.29 11.53 15.80
C GLY A 21 2.56 11.38 14.96
N ALA A 22 2.55 10.40 14.06
CA ALA A 22 3.67 10.11 13.16
C ALA A 22 4.08 11.35 12.35
N GLY A 23 5.39 11.55 12.20
CA GLY A 23 5.94 12.69 11.45
C GLY A 23 5.68 14.05 12.08
N ASN A 24 5.23 14.10 13.34
CA ASN A 24 4.79 15.33 14.02
C ASN A 24 3.60 16.01 13.30
N GLU A 25 2.72 15.21 12.70
CA GLU A 25 1.53 15.66 11.98
C GLU A 25 0.25 15.28 12.74
N ILE A 26 -0.83 16.04 12.52
CA ILE A 26 -2.17 15.65 12.97
C ILE A 26 -2.67 14.60 11.98
N GLN A 27 -2.85 13.36 12.45
CA GLN A 27 -3.21 12.23 11.59
C GLN A 27 -4.72 12.06 11.51
N LEU A 28 -5.25 11.99 10.29
CA LEU A 28 -6.68 11.73 10.07
C LEU A 28 -7.09 10.35 10.64
N THR A 29 -6.18 9.36 10.61
CA THR A 29 -6.41 8.02 11.16
C THR A 29 -6.72 8.07 12.67
N ASP A 30 -6.01 8.90 13.41
CA ASP A 30 -6.25 9.08 14.84
C ASP A 30 -7.59 9.79 15.09
N GLY A 31 -7.95 10.74 14.22
CA GLY A 31 -9.28 11.36 14.17
C GLY A 31 -10.42 10.37 13.98
N ILE A 32 -10.28 9.47 13.00
CA ILE A 32 -11.26 8.42 12.73
C ILE A 32 -11.32 7.41 13.89
N ALA A 33 -10.18 7.09 14.51
CA ALA A 33 -10.12 6.23 15.69
C ALA A 33 -10.83 6.86 16.90
N ALA A 34 -10.73 8.17 17.09
CA ALA A 34 -11.51 8.87 18.10
C ALA A 34 -13.01 8.87 17.77
N LEU A 35 -13.36 9.10 16.50
CA LEU A 35 -14.75 9.13 16.03
C LEU A 35 -15.46 7.79 16.22
N LEU A 36 -14.74 6.68 16.03
CA LEU A 36 -15.21 5.31 16.30
C LEU A 36 -15.70 5.09 17.74
N ASN A 37 -15.25 5.90 18.71
CA ASN A 37 -15.70 5.81 20.11
C ASN A 37 -17.00 6.61 20.37
N GLU A 38 -17.37 7.52 19.47
CA GLU A 38 -18.53 8.41 19.65
C GLU A 38 -19.70 8.01 18.74
N GLU A 39 -19.43 7.50 17.54
CA GLU A 39 -20.46 7.12 16.58
C GLU A 39 -20.07 5.90 15.74
N GLN A 40 -21.07 5.33 15.05
CA GLN A 40 -20.86 4.20 14.16
C GLN A 40 -20.09 4.64 12.91
N VAL A 41 -18.93 4.03 12.67
CA VAL A 41 -18.17 4.18 11.42
C VAL A 41 -18.21 2.86 10.67
N LEU A 42 -18.49 2.92 9.37
CA LEU A 42 -18.60 1.74 8.51
C LEU A 42 -17.44 1.67 7.53
N ALA A 43 -16.89 0.47 7.35
CA ALA A 43 -15.95 0.18 6.27
C ALA A 43 -16.74 -0.21 5.01
N TYR A 44 -16.44 0.47 3.89
CA TYR A 44 -17.01 0.12 2.59
C TYR A 44 -15.98 -0.60 1.73
N GLU A 45 -16.28 -1.84 1.36
CA GLU A 45 -15.46 -2.60 0.41
C GLU A 45 -15.76 -2.12 -1.02
N PHE A 46 -14.86 -1.32 -1.57
CA PHE A 46 -14.98 -0.82 -2.93
C PHE A 46 -14.78 -1.95 -3.95
N SER A 47 -15.79 -2.22 -4.76
CA SER A 47 -15.67 -3.12 -5.91
C SER A 47 -15.07 -2.39 -7.12
N GLY A 48 -13.80 -2.63 -7.42
CA GLY A 48 -13.18 -2.13 -8.64
C GLY A 48 -11.66 -2.31 -8.67
N ARG A 49 -11.05 -2.05 -9.82
CA ARG A 49 -9.60 -2.05 -9.95
C ARG A 49 -9.03 -0.72 -9.46
N ARG A 50 -7.98 -0.82 -8.67
CA ARG A 50 -7.31 0.32 -8.04
C ARG A 50 -5.85 0.34 -8.45
N HIS A 51 -5.35 1.54 -8.69
CA HIS A 51 -3.94 1.78 -9.00
C HIS A 51 -3.30 2.59 -7.87
N ASP A 52 -2.20 2.08 -7.31
CA ASP A 52 -1.40 2.84 -6.35
C ASP A 52 -0.35 3.70 -7.06
N CYS A 53 -0.77 4.88 -7.50
CA CYS A 53 0.09 5.85 -8.15
C CYS A 53 1.09 6.53 -7.18
N GLY A 54 1.05 6.22 -5.87
CA GLY A 54 2.06 6.68 -4.91
C GLY A 54 3.39 5.94 -5.03
N SER A 55 3.41 4.77 -5.70
CA SER A 55 4.62 4.02 -6.00
C SER A 55 5.04 4.22 -7.45
N LYS A 56 6.36 4.28 -7.71
CA LYS A 56 6.89 4.41 -9.08
C LYS A 56 6.40 3.30 -10.00
N PHE A 57 6.41 2.06 -9.51
CA PHE A 57 5.94 0.91 -10.28
C PHE A 57 4.42 0.96 -10.53
N GLY A 58 3.62 1.24 -9.50
CA GLY A 58 2.16 1.34 -9.63
C GLY A 58 1.73 2.46 -10.59
N TYR A 59 2.46 3.57 -10.62
CA TYR A 59 2.27 4.63 -11.61
C TYR A 59 2.50 4.14 -13.06
N LEU A 60 3.57 3.38 -13.31
CA LEU A 60 3.85 2.82 -14.64
C LEU A 60 2.76 1.83 -15.07
N VAL A 61 2.33 0.94 -14.17
CA VAL A 61 1.23 0.00 -14.43
C VAL A 61 -0.06 0.75 -14.76
N ALA A 62 -0.41 1.78 -13.99
CA ALA A 62 -1.58 2.62 -14.26
C ALA A 62 -1.48 3.26 -15.64
N THR A 63 -0.32 3.84 -15.97
CA THR A 63 -0.08 4.49 -17.26
C THR A 63 -0.30 3.51 -18.42
N VAL A 64 0.21 2.28 -18.30
CA VAL A 64 0.01 1.24 -19.33
C VAL A 64 -1.46 0.85 -19.46
N GLU A 65 -2.15 0.59 -18.35
CA GLU A 65 -3.57 0.18 -18.40
C GLU A 65 -4.50 1.26 -18.95
N TYR A 66 -4.31 2.52 -18.53
CA TYR A 66 -5.11 3.63 -19.03
C TYR A 66 -4.74 4.03 -20.46
N GLY A 67 -3.45 4.02 -20.80
CA GLY A 67 -2.98 4.27 -22.17
C GLY A 67 -3.55 3.27 -23.16
N ALA A 68 -3.61 1.98 -22.79
CA ALA A 68 -4.18 0.93 -23.63
C ALA A 68 -5.69 1.08 -23.84
N ARG A 69 -6.40 1.75 -22.91
CA ARG A 69 -7.85 2.03 -23.01
C ARG A 69 -8.16 3.42 -23.59
N HIS A 70 -7.14 4.20 -23.99
CA HIS A 70 -7.34 5.56 -24.48
C HIS A 70 -8.17 5.56 -25.78
N PRO A 71 -9.23 6.37 -25.91
CA PRO A 71 -10.13 6.34 -27.06
C PRO A 71 -9.43 6.56 -28.41
N GLU A 72 -8.43 7.45 -28.45
CA GLU A 72 -7.72 7.82 -29.68
C GLU A 72 -6.41 7.05 -29.89
N LEU A 73 -5.78 6.58 -28.81
CA LEU A 73 -4.39 6.08 -28.84
C LEU A 73 -4.28 4.61 -28.47
N GLY A 74 -5.33 4.03 -27.88
CA GLY A 74 -5.30 2.70 -27.28
C GLY A 74 -4.96 1.61 -28.28
N GLU A 75 -5.49 1.67 -29.50
CA GLU A 75 -5.22 0.67 -30.54
C GLU A 75 -3.75 0.70 -30.98
N GLN A 76 -3.23 1.87 -31.33
CA GLN A 76 -1.83 2.06 -31.72
C GLN A 76 -0.89 1.67 -30.57
N PHE A 77 -1.23 2.04 -29.34
CA PHE A 77 -0.43 1.74 -28.16
C PHE A 77 -0.42 0.24 -27.82
N GLN A 78 -1.56 -0.44 -27.92
CA GLN A 78 -1.62 -1.90 -27.74
C GLN A 78 -0.81 -2.64 -28.80
N ALA A 79 -0.88 -2.21 -30.06
CA ALA A 79 -0.08 -2.77 -31.15
C ALA A 79 1.41 -2.60 -30.86
N TYR A 80 1.83 -1.40 -30.43
CA TYR A 80 3.21 -1.14 -30.01
C TYR A 80 3.67 -2.06 -28.88
N LEU A 81 2.85 -2.25 -27.83
CA LEU A 81 3.20 -3.12 -26.70
C LEU A 81 3.34 -4.59 -27.11
N ARG A 82 2.44 -5.10 -27.97
CA ARG A 82 2.52 -6.48 -28.49
C ARG A 82 3.79 -6.70 -29.31
N THR A 83 4.08 -5.79 -30.24
CA THR A 83 5.29 -5.85 -31.07
C THR A 83 6.55 -5.83 -30.21
N ASN A 84 6.63 -5.01 -29.16
CA ASN A 84 7.85 -4.90 -28.35
C ASN A 84 7.94 -5.90 -27.19
N SER A 85 6.97 -6.81 -27.04
CA SER A 85 6.94 -7.79 -25.94
C SER A 85 8.17 -8.71 -25.93
N TYR A 86 8.69 -9.12 -27.09
CA TYR A 86 9.89 -9.95 -27.18
C TYR A 86 11.14 -9.20 -26.70
N ARG A 87 11.24 -7.89 -26.99
CA ARG A 87 12.39 -7.07 -26.59
C ARG A 87 12.49 -6.90 -25.09
N LEU A 88 11.35 -6.96 -24.37
CA LEU A 88 11.32 -6.88 -22.91
C LEU A 88 11.98 -8.10 -22.25
N ASN A 89 11.95 -9.27 -22.88
CA ASN A 89 12.62 -10.47 -22.37
C ASN A 89 14.16 -10.36 -22.46
N ASP A 90 14.69 -9.53 -23.36
CA ASP A 90 16.13 -9.33 -23.57
C ASP A 90 16.72 -8.23 -22.66
N ILE A 91 15.87 -7.48 -21.94
CA ILE A 91 16.32 -6.47 -20.98
C ILE A 91 16.65 -7.18 -19.67
N ALA A 92 17.87 -7.73 -19.56
CA ALA A 92 18.37 -8.31 -18.32
C ALA A 92 18.21 -7.29 -17.16
N PRO A 93 17.81 -7.71 -15.95
CA PRO A 93 17.66 -6.77 -14.85
C PRO A 93 19.03 -6.20 -14.50
N ALA A 94 19.14 -4.86 -14.46
CA ALA A 94 20.22 -4.23 -13.74
C ALA A 94 20.16 -4.73 -12.28
N LYS A 95 21.21 -5.42 -11.84
CA LYS A 95 21.34 -5.94 -10.47
C LYS A 95 21.04 -4.80 -9.49
N PRO A 96 20.10 -4.96 -8.54
CA PRO A 96 19.85 -3.91 -7.57
C PRO A 96 21.11 -3.75 -6.71
N ALA A 97 21.69 -2.55 -6.73
CA ALA A 97 22.71 -2.16 -5.76
C ALA A 97 22.03 -1.95 -4.41
N LEU A 98 21.81 -3.03 -3.68
CA LEU A 98 21.51 -2.97 -2.25
C LEU A 98 22.84 -3.10 -1.50
N SER A 99 23.32 -1.98 -0.96
CA SER A 99 24.41 -1.96 0.01
C SER A 99 23.99 -2.79 1.22
N ALA A 100 24.78 -3.82 1.53
CA ALA A 100 24.63 -4.60 2.74
C ALA A 100 24.90 -3.70 3.96
N THR A 101 23.86 -3.40 4.73
CA THR A 101 24.01 -3.13 6.16
C THR A 101 23.26 -4.24 6.88
N SER A 102 24.04 -5.18 7.39
CA SER A 102 23.61 -6.31 8.19
C SER A 102 22.96 -5.84 9.49
N VAL A 103 21.68 -6.18 9.68
CA VAL A 103 21.07 -6.28 11.00
C VAL A 103 20.77 -7.75 11.23
N THR A 104 21.52 -8.36 12.14
CA THR A 104 21.39 -9.75 12.58
C THR A 104 20.06 -9.90 13.31
N ALA A 105 19.15 -10.73 12.79
CA ALA A 105 17.99 -11.20 13.53
C ALA A 105 18.42 -12.41 14.37
N ALA A 106 18.23 -12.33 15.69
CA ALA A 106 18.39 -13.46 16.59
C ALA A 106 17.26 -14.48 16.32
N THR A 107 17.65 -15.70 15.96
CA THR A 107 16.79 -16.89 15.97
C THR A 107 16.46 -17.25 17.41
N ILE A 108 15.17 -17.27 17.74
CA ILE A 108 14.66 -17.98 18.93
C ILE A 108 14.43 -19.42 18.47
N GLU A 109 15.21 -20.33 19.03
CA GLU A 109 15.02 -21.78 18.89
C GLU A 109 13.82 -22.21 19.73
N ASP A 110 12.81 -22.82 19.11
CA ASP A 110 11.76 -23.56 19.82
C ASP A 110 12.35 -24.88 20.34
N ASP A 111 12.57 -24.97 21.66
CA ASP A 111 13.01 -26.19 22.35
C ASP A 111 11.84 -27.22 22.40
N PRO A 112 12.01 -28.44 21.88
CA PRO A 112 10.93 -29.43 21.83
C PRO A 112 10.54 -30.04 23.20
N LEU A 113 11.17 -29.62 24.31
CA LEU A 113 10.89 -30.17 25.65
C LEU A 113 9.75 -29.48 26.42
N ASP A 114 9.28 -28.30 26.01
CA ASP A 114 8.18 -27.58 26.71
C ASP A 114 6.78 -28.17 26.45
N ARG A 115 6.64 -29.16 25.56
CA ARG A 115 5.36 -29.83 25.25
C ARG A 115 4.97 -30.98 26.18
N LEU A 116 5.81 -31.34 27.15
CA LEU A 116 5.56 -32.50 28.02
C LEU A 116 5.20 -32.15 29.48
N GLY A 117 4.98 -30.88 29.83
CA GLY A 117 4.33 -30.50 31.09
C GLY A 117 4.99 -31.04 32.36
N LEU A 118 6.32 -31.16 32.36
CA LEU A 118 7.11 -31.66 33.47
C LEU A 118 8.31 -30.73 33.71
N SER A 119 8.05 -29.63 34.40
CA SER A 119 9.06 -29.00 35.25
C SER A 119 8.36 -28.31 36.41
N SER A 120 8.91 -28.56 37.60
CA SER A 120 8.47 -28.18 38.94
C SER A 120 8.24 -26.70 39.16
#